data_AF-A0A6A9QSV9-F1
#
_entry.id   AF-A0A6A9QSV9-F1
#
_cell.length_a   1.000
_cell.length_b   1.000
_cell.length_c   1.000
_cell.angle_alpha   90.00
_cell.angle_beta   90.00
_cell.angle_gamma   90.00
#
_symmetry.space_group_name_H-M   'P 1'
#
loop_
_entity.id
_entity.type
_entity.pdbx_description
1 polymer ?
#
loop_
_entity_poly.entity_id
_entity_poly.type
_entity_poly.pdbx_seq_one_letter_code
_entity_poly.pdbx_strand_id
1 'polypeptide(L)'
;MESILARNVKYTDENGFETKEKPCKGFAIYTTIIPTNSIKEVSIFKIDGCKEQYLKSFDNTDDKMSIVTDMENLPQGLVNVVLQTLK
;
A
#
# COMPACT_ATOMS: atom_id res chain seq x y z
N MET A 1 22.96 5.66 -12.09
CA MET A 1 22.82 4.86 -10.85
C MET A 1 21.37 4.44 -10.76
N GLU A 2 21.04 3.23 -11.18
CA GLU A 2 19.74 2.64 -10.89
C GLU A 2 19.75 2.28 -9.40
N SER A 3 19.32 3.23 -8.57
CA SER A 3 18.98 2.93 -7.18
C SER A 3 17.90 1.87 -7.24
N ILE A 4 18.26 0.63 -6.89
CA ILE A 4 17.33 -0.47 -6.68
C ILE A 4 16.38 -0.01 -5.56
N LEU A 5 15.29 0.65 -5.92
CA LEU A 5 14.14 0.83 -5.05
C LEU A 5 13.70 -0.59 -4.74
N ALA A 6 13.99 -1.08 -3.54
CA ALA A 6 13.50 -2.36 -3.08
C ALA A 6 11.97 -2.27 -3.01
N ARG A 7 11.31 -2.53 -4.14
CA ARG A 7 9.86 -2.53 -4.28
C ARG A 7 9.36 -3.86 -3.78
N ASN A 8 9.00 -3.90 -2.50
CA ASN A 8 8.22 -5.00 -1.97
C ASN A 8 6.75 -4.75 -2.31
N VAL A 9 6.05 -5.75 -2.81
CA VAL A 9 4.63 -5.66 -3.14
C VAL A 9 3.86 -6.68 -2.30
N LYS A 10 2.80 -6.20 -1.66
CA LYS A 10 1.77 -7.04 -1.05
C LYS A 10 0.49 -6.91 -1.86
N TYR A 11 -0.29 -7.97 -1.86
CA TYR A 11 -1.61 -7.97 -2.49
C TYR A 11 -2.67 -8.27 -1.45
N THR A 12 -3.86 -7.69 -1.62
CA THR A 12 -5.04 -8.07 -0.86
C THR A 12 -6.22 -8.30 -1.79
N ASP A 13 -7.16 -9.13 -1.35
CA ASP A 13 -8.47 -9.24 -2.01
C ASP A 13 -9.31 -7.96 -1.84
N GLU A 14 -10.56 -7.98 -2.33
CA GLU A 14 -11.49 -6.85 -2.24
C GLU A 14 -11.92 -6.50 -0.81
N ASN A 15 -11.72 -7.41 0.15
CA ASN A 15 -12.05 -7.21 1.55
C ASN A 15 -10.82 -6.80 2.38
N GLY A 16 -9.64 -6.75 1.76
CA GLY A 16 -8.40 -6.36 2.42
C GLY A 16 -7.65 -7.49 3.11
N PHE A 17 -7.93 -8.77 2.78
CA PHE A 17 -7.14 -9.90 3.29
C PHE A 17 -5.93 -10.15 2.38
N GLU A 18 -4.74 -10.34 2.98
CA GLU A 18 -3.52 -10.59 2.20
C GLU A 18 -3.62 -11.85 1.33
N THR A 19 -3.21 -11.73 0.07
CA THR A 19 -3.16 -12.82 -0.91
C THR A 19 -1.72 -13.08 -1.35
N LYS A 20 -1.40 -14.35 -1.62
CA LYS A 20 -0.07 -14.74 -2.10
C LYS A 20 0.20 -14.32 -3.55
N GLU A 21 -0.86 -14.27 -4.35
CA GLU A 21 -0.81 -13.94 -5.77
C GLU A 21 -1.59 -12.64 -6.04
N LYS A 22 -1.26 -12.00 -7.15
CA LYS A 22 -1.94 -10.79 -7.62
C LYS A 22 -3.40 -11.11 -7.97
N PRO A 23 -4.39 -10.55 -7.27
CA PRO A 23 -5.79 -10.81 -7.58
C PRO A 23 -6.23 -10.00 -8.80
N CYS A 24 -7.28 -10.43 -9.49
CA CYS A 24 -7.92 -9.63 -10.54
C CYS A 24 -8.89 -8.57 -10.01
N LYS A 25 -9.21 -8.63 -8.71
CA LYS A 25 -10.01 -7.65 -7.97
C LYS A 25 -9.48 -7.55 -6.54
N GLY A 26 -9.12 -6.35 -6.10
CA GLY A 26 -8.49 -6.16 -4.79
C GLY A 26 -7.55 -4.97 -4.78
N PHE A 27 -6.40 -5.11 -4.12
CA PHE A 27 -5.42 -4.02 -3.99
C PHE A 27 -3.99 -4.54 -4.12
N ALA A 28 -3.11 -3.69 -4.66
CA ALA A 28 -1.67 -3.83 -4.57
C ALA A 28 -1.10 -2.72 -3.69
N ILE A 29 -0.20 -3.10 -2.78
CA ILE A 29 0.46 -2.22 -1.82
C ILE A 29 1.96 -2.29 -2.09
N TYR A 30 2.50 -1.24 -2.69
CA TYR A 30 3.92 -1.14 -3.00
C TYR A 30 4.64 -0.39 -1.89
N THR A 31 5.72 -0.98 -1.39
CA THR A 31 6.59 -0.34 -0.41
C THR A 31 7.84 0.16 -1.10
N THR A 32 8.21 1.41 -0.84
CA THR A 32 9.41 2.05 -1.34
C THR A 32 10.21 2.58 -0.16
N ILE A 33 11.51 2.24 -0.10
CA ILE A 33 12.42 2.79 0.90
C ILE A 33 13.30 3.84 0.21
N ILE A 34 13.20 5.09 0.65
CA ILE A 34 14.00 6.21 0.16
C ILE A 34 15.26 6.30 1.04
N PRO A 35 16.44 5.93 0.52
CA PRO A 35 17.64 5.75 1.36
C PRO A 35 18.18 7.02 1.99
N THR A 36 17.94 8.17 1.35
CA THR A 36 18.54 9.45 1.76
C THR A 36 18.01 9.95 3.10
N ASN A 37 16.74 9.70 3.41
CA ASN A 37 16.08 10.20 4.62
C ASN A 37 15.44 9.08 5.46
N SER A 38 15.70 7.81 5.15
CA SER A 38 15.06 6.65 5.79
C SER A 38 13.52 6.71 5.77
N ILE A 39 12.95 7.36 4.75
CA ILE A 39 11.51 7.46 4.57
C ILE A 39 11.03 6.16 3.93
N LYS A 40 9.98 5.58 4.52
CA LYS A 40 9.28 4.43 3.98
C LYS A 40 7.94 4.90 3.43
N GLU A 41 7.77 4.82 2.12
CA GLU A 41 6.54 5.16 1.44
C GLU A 41 5.77 3.88 1.07
N VAL A 42 4.45 3.93 1.21
CA VAL A 42 3.50 2.90 0.80
C VAL A 42 2.54 3.49 -0.21
N SER A 43 2.56 2.98 -1.44
CA SER A 43 1.65 3.36 -2.51
C SER A 43 0.59 2.28 -2.72
N ILE A 44 -0.68 2.68 -2.78
CA ILE A 44 -1.83 1.79 -2.89
C ILE A 44 -2.43 1.91 -4.28
N PHE A 45 -2.68 0.76 -4.91
CA PHE A 45 -3.36 0.65 -6.19
C PHE A 45 -4.58 -0.24 -6.04
N LYS A 46 -5.72 0.21 -6.56
CA LYS A 46 -6.90 -0.65 -6.72
C LYS A 46 -6.67 -1.56 -7.93
N ILE A 47 -7.00 -2.83 -7.79
CA ILE A 47 -7.05 -3.76 -8.90
C ILE A 47 -8.51 -4.02 -9.27
N ASP A 48 -8.86 -3.74 -10.51
CA ASP A 48 -10.17 -4.08 -11.08
C ASP A 48 -9.99 -4.59 -12.52
N GLY A 49 -10.62 -5.71 -12.84
CA GLY A 49 -10.41 -6.40 -14.13
C GLY A 49 -8.92 -6.70 -14.42
N CYS A 50 -8.16 -7.10 -13.39
CA CYS A 50 -6.71 -7.34 -13.44
C CYS A 50 -5.84 -6.13 -13.85
N LYS A 51 -6.39 -4.91 -13.85
CA LYS A 51 -5.66 -3.65 -14.09
C LYS A 51 -5.47 -2.88 -12.80
N GLU A 52 -4.29 -2.30 -12.62
CA GLU A 52 -3.97 -1.45 -11.47
C GLU A 52 -4.33 0.00 -11.76
N GLN A 53 -5.02 0.63 -10.82
CA GLN A 53 -5.32 2.05 -10.80
C GLN A 53 -4.79 2.64 -9.50
N TYR A 54 -3.94 3.67 -9.60
CA TYR A 54 -3.43 4.38 -8.43
C TYR A 54 -4.58 4.96 -7.59
N LEU A 55 -4.49 4.77 -6.28
CA LEU A 55 -5.42 5.37 -5.31
C LEU A 55 -4.75 6.50 -4.54
N LYS A 56 -3.76 6.16 -3.73
CA LYS A 56 -3.11 7.08 -2.79
C LYS A 56 -1.79 6.50 -2.29
N SER A 57 -0.92 7.33 -1.73
CA SER A 57 0.30 6.94 -1.04
C SER A 57 0.40 7.62 0.32
N PHE A 58 1.14 6.99 1.23
CA PHE A 58 1.46 7.49 2.57
C PHE A 58 2.91 7.18 2.88
N ASP A 59 3.52 7.92 3.79
CA ASP A 59 4.84 7.61 4.31
C ASP A 59 4.85 7.41 5.83
N ASN A 60 5.99 6.98 6.37
CA ASN A 60 6.13 6.68 7.80
C ASN A 60 6.19 7.93 8.69
N THR A 61 6.13 9.13 8.12
CA THR A 61 6.04 10.41 8.84
C THR A 61 4.61 10.93 8.92
N ASP A 62 3.70 10.40 8.09
CA ASP A 62 2.27 10.72 8.15
C ASP A 62 1.64 10.30 9.49
N ASP A 63 0.71 11.14 9.98
CA ASP A 63 -0.04 10.83 11.19
C ASP A 63 -1.01 9.66 10.97
N LYS A 64 -1.02 8.72 11.91
CA LYS A 64 -1.83 7.48 11.80
C LYS A 64 -3.32 7.76 11.75
N MET A 65 -3.82 8.76 12.48
CA MET A 65 -5.24 9.11 12.43
C MET A 65 -5.59 9.69 11.06
N SER A 66 -4.71 10.55 10.50
CA SER A 66 -4.87 11.06 9.14
C SER A 66 -4.96 9.94 8.11
N ILE A 67 -4.08 8.92 8.19
CA ILE A 67 -4.11 7.76 7.28
C ILE A 67 -5.45 7.02 7.39
N VAL A 68 -5.93 6.76 8.61
CA VAL A 68 -7.19 6.04 8.84
C VAL A 68 -8.38 6.83 8.28
N THR A 69 -8.42 8.15 8.51
CA THR A 69 -9.46 9.03 7.98
C THR A 69 -9.44 9.05 6.45
N ASP A 70 -8.26 9.16 5.84
CA ASP A 70 -8.12 9.16 4.38
C ASP A 70 -8.52 7.84 3.71
N MET A 71 -8.54 6.75 4.49
CA MET A 71 -8.93 5.41 4.05
C MET A 71 -10.28 4.95 4.62
N GLU A 72 -11.10 5.84 5.19
CA GLU A 72 -12.34 5.47 5.90
C GLU A 72 -13.34 4.67 5.04
N ASN A 73 -13.31 4.89 3.72
CA ASN A 73 -14.19 4.22 2.75
C ASN A 73 -13.56 2.96 2.13
N LEU A 74 -12.40 2.52 2.62
CA LEU A 74 -11.69 1.34 2.16
C LEU A 74 -11.84 0.18 3.16
N PRO A 75 -11.63 -1.08 2.72
CA PRO A 75 -11.74 -2.21 3.62
C PRO A 75 -10.76 -2.13 4.78
N GLN A 76 -11.22 -2.39 6.00
CA GLN A 76 -10.39 -2.32 7.21
C GLN A 76 -9.14 -3.21 7.15
N GLY A 77 -9.23 -4.36 6.45
CA GLY A 77 -8.08 -5.23 6.23
C GLY A 77 -6.95 -4.53 5.48
N LEU A 78 -7.27 -3.76 4.44
CA LEU A 78 -6.32 -2.97 3.68
C LEU A 78 -5.67 -1.89 4.54
N VAL A 79 -6.47 -1.16 5.34
CA VAL A 79 -5.98 -0.14 6.28
C VAL A 79 -4.95 -0.74 7.23
N ASN A 80 -5.25 -1.93 7.78
CA ASN A 80 -4.35 -2.62 8.69
C ASN A 80 -3.04 -3.03 8.00
N VAL A 81 -3.11 -3.54 6.76
CA VAL A 81 -1.92 -3.91 5.97
C VAL A 81 -1.04 -2.68 5.71
N VAL A 82 -1.63 -1.54 5.36
CA VAL A 82 -0.90 -0.28 5.13
C VAL A 82 -0.20 0.19 6.40
N LEU A 83 -0.93 0.28 7.52
CA LEU A 83 -0.36 0.69 8.80
C LEU A 83 0.74 -0.25 9.30
N GLN A 84 0.61 -1.56 9.07
CA GLN A 84 1.65 -2.53 9.40
C GLN A 84 2.88 -2.39 8.51
N THR A 85 2.69 -2.03 7.25
CA THR A 85 3.78 -1.85 6.29
C THR A 85 4.58 -0.59 6.59
N LEU A 86 3.91 0.48 7.04
CA LEU A 86 4.52 1.76 7.43
C LEU A 86 5.30 1.71 8.75
N LYS A 87 5.00 0.77 9.67
CA LYS A 87 5.78 0.54 10.90
C LYS A 87 7.23 0.19 10.60
#